data_AF-A0A2I0W0R6-F1
#
_entry.id   AF-A0A2I0W0R6-F1
#
_cell.length_a   1.000
_cell.length_b   1.000
_cell.length_c   1.000
_cell.angle_alpha   90.00
_cell.angle_beta   90.00
_cell.angle_gamma   90.00
#
_symmetry.space_group_name_H-M   'P 1'
#
loop_
_entity.id
_entity.type
_entity.pdbx_description
1 polymer ?
#
loop_
_entity_poly.entity_id
_entity_poly.type
_entity_poly.pdbx_seq_one_letter_code
_entity_poly.pdbx_strand_id
1 'polypeptide(L)'
;MGSSSGGNIAYRAALHAAKFDLEPLGLKGLMLNQPYFGGEKRTESEERMAKDKIIPLPVNDLMWQLSLPEGANREHIFCNPTAKEEEGVERLPRCLIRGYVGDPLIDRQRQLARMLKKRGVKVVELLEEEGHHAVELFKPEKAADFVEHVRGFVCGLAGVGEHKL
;
A
#
# COMPACT_ATOMS: atom_id res chain seq x y z
N MET A 1 -6.25 -2.99 -8.46
CA MET A 1 -5.79 -3.69 -7.23
C MET A 1 -4.35 -4.10 -7.45
N GLY A 2 -3.55 -4.23 -6.38
CA GLY A 2 -2.24 -4.87 -6.46
C GLY A 2 -1.68 -5.24 -5.09
N SER A 3 -0.74 -6.19 -5.07
CA SER A 3 0.00 -6.62 -3.87
C SER A 3 1.46 -6.20 -3.95
N SER A 4 2.07 -5.82 -2.83
CA SER A 4 3.50 -5.47 -2.76
C SER A 4 3.85 -4.37 -3.78
N SER A 5 4.85 -4.56 -4.64
CA SER A 5 5.19 -3.64 -5.74
C SER A 5 4.02 -3.42 -6.71
N GLY A 6 3.17 -4.42 -6.92
CA GLY A 6 1.92 -4.27 -7.65
C GLY A 6 0.94 -3.31 -6.97
N GLY A 7 0.97 -3.18 -5.64
CA GLY A 7 0.22 -2.15 -4.90
C GLY A 7 0.72 -0.74 -5.22
N ASN A 8 2.04 -0.55 -5.30
CA ASN A 8 2.63 0.71 -5.77
C ASN A 8 2.17 1.05 -7.19
N ILE A 9 2.31 0.09 -8.12
CA ILE A 9 1.89 0.25 -9.52
C ILE A 9 0.39 0.58 -9.60
N ALA A 10 -0.46 -0.12 -8.85
CA ALA A 10 -1.89 0.15 -8.82
C ALA A 10 -2.23 1.56 -8.32
N TYR A 11 -1.51 2.06 -7.30
CA TYR A 11 -1.64 3.44 -6.82
C TYR A 11 -1.24 4.44 -7.91
N ARG A 12 -0.09 4.23 -8.58
CA ARG A 12 0.37 5.08 -9.68
C ARG A 12 -0.58 5.09 -10.86
N ALA A 13 -1.06 3.92 -11.26
CA ALA A 13 -2.02 3.77 -12.34
C ALA A 13 -3.33 4.50 -12.01
N ALA A 14 -3.83 4.39 -10.77
CA ALA A 14 -5.04 5.10 -10.34
C ALA A 14 -4.87 6.62 -10.35
N LEU A 15 -3.73 7.14 -9.87
CA LEU A 15 -3.42 8.57 -9.94
C LEU A 15 -3.34 9.08 -11.38
N HIS A 16 -2.71 8.30 -12.26
CA HIS A 16 -2.62 8.66 -13.67
C HIS A 16 -4.00 8.65 -14.32
N ALA A 17 -4.78 7.58 -14.10
CA ALA A 17 -6.13 7.42 -14.62
C ALA A 17 -7.08 8.52 -14.14
N ALA A 18 -6.92 9.01 -12.91
CA ALA A 18 -7.70 10.12 -12.36
C ALA A 18 -7.51 11.45 -13.12
N LYS A 19 -6.50 11.57 -14.00
CA LYS A 19 -6.27 12.76 -14.83
C LYS A 19 -7.06 12.76 -16.13
N PHE A 20 -7.61 11.61 -16.52
CA PHE A 20 -8.33 11.43 -17.78
C PHE A 20 -9.82 11.21 -17.53
N ASP A 21 -10.60 11.50 -18.56
CA ASP A 21 -11.95 10.97 -18.66
C ASP A 21 -11.87 9.54 -19.19
N LEU A 22 -12.46 8.60 -18.46
CA LEU A 22 -12.37 7.17 -18.73
C LEU A 22 -13.69 6.62 -19.29
N GLU A 23 -14.69 7.45 -19.53
CA GLU A 23 -16.01 6.98 -19.96
C GLU A 23 -15.95 6.01 -21.17
N PRO A 24 -16.71 4.90 -21.11
CA PRO A 24 -17.71 4.54 -20.10
C PRO A 24 -17.15 3.86 -18.83
N LEU A 25 -15.83 3.68 -18.72
CA LEU A 25 -15.19 3.04 -17.58
C LEU A 25 -15.09 4.01 -16.39
N GLY A 26 -15.40 3.52 -15.19
CA GLY A 26 -15.27 4.30 -13.95
C GLY A 26 -14.52 3.53 -12.87
N LEU A 27 -13.45 4.11 -12.32
CA LEU A 27 -12.71 3.51 -11.23
C LEU A 27 -13.52 3.62 -9.92
N LYS A 28 -14.06 2.51 -9.43
CA LYS A 28 -14.91 2.48 -8.23
C LYS A 28 -14.17 2.25 -6.91
N GLY A 29 -12.94 1.76 -6.98
CA GLY A 29 -12.13 1.49 -5.80
C GLY A 29 -10.69 1.17 -6.14
N LEU A 30 -9.80 1.46 -5.19
CA LEU A 30 -8.40 1.09 -5.22
C LEU A 30 -8.13 0.12 -4.06
N MET A 31 -7.47 -1.00 -4.32
CA MET A 31 -7.14 -1.97 -3.28
C MET A 31 -5.65 -2.24 -3.30
N LEU A 32 -5.01 -1.91 -2.19
CA LEU A 32 -3.58 -1.94 -1.99
C LEU A 32 -3.28 -2.96 -0.89
N ASN A 33 -2.84 -4.15 -1.29
CA ASN A 33 -2.41 -5.19 -0.35
C ASN A 33 -0.91 -5.06 -0.10
N GLN A 34 -0.54 -4.72 1.14
CA GLN A 34 0.83 -4.55 1.59
C GLN A 34 1.66 -3.68 0.61
N PRO A 35 1.15 -2.50 0.20
CA PRO A 35 1.75 -1.78 -0.92
C PRO A 35 3.19 -1.38 -0.61
N TYR A 36 4.07 -1.61 -1.58
CA TYR A 36 5.50 -1.44 -1.42
C TYR A 36 5.88 0.03 -1.66
N PHE A 37 6.15 0.75 -0.58
CA PHE A 37 6.67 2.10 -0.57
C PHE A 37 7.93 2.18 0.28
N GLY A 38 8.73 3.22 0.09
CA GLY A 38 9.98 3.43 0.81
C GLY A 38 10.22 4.90 1.10
N GLY A 39 11.48 5.21 1.39
CA GLY A 39 11.98 6.54 1.68
C GLY A 39 13.46 6.46 2.07
N GLU A 40 14.14 7.59 2.08
CA GLU A 40 15.57 7.64 2.40
C GLU A 40 15.80 7.43 3.90
N LYS A 41 15.05 8.17 4.72
CA LYS A 41 15.02 8.00 6.18
C LYS A 41 14.24 6.74 6.54
N ARG A 42 14.82 5.88 7.37
CA ARG A 42 14.18 4.63 7.81
C ARG A 42 12.98 4.92 8.73
N THR A 43 11.97 4.08 8.63
CA THR A 43 10.91 4.01 9.64
C THR A 43 11.33 3.12 10.80
N GLU A 44 10.65 3.25 11.94
CA GLU A 44 10.88 2.39 13.11
C GLU A 44 10.69 0.90 12.76
N SER A 45 9.63 0.57 12.00
CA SER A 45 9.42 -0.80 11.50
C SER A 45 10.57 -1.32 10.64
N GLU A 46 11.10 -0.51 9.71
CA GLU A 46 12.23 -0.89 8.86
C GLU A 46 13.49 -1.16 9.68
N GLU A 47 13.78 -0.33 10.69
CA GLU A 47 14.94 -0.51 11.58
C GLU A 47 14.78 -1.73 12.48
N ARG A 48 13.61 -1.87 13.12
CA ARG A 48 13.29 -3.00 14.01
C ARG A 48 13.37 -4.34 13.27
N MET A 49 12.99 -4.37 12.00
CA MET A 49 12.94 -5.56 11.15
C MET A 49 14.05 -5.56 10.08
N ALA A 50 15.22 -4.98 10.39
CA ALA A 50 16.32 -4.82 9.43
C ALA A 50 16.79 -6.12 8.77
N LYS A 51 16.64 -7.25 9.47
CA LYS A 51 17.03 -8.61 9.05
C LYS A 51 15.81 -9.48 8.72
N ASP A 52 14.68 -8.88 8.34
CA ASP A 52 13.48 -9.62 7.96
C ASP A 52 13.78 -10.67 6.87
N LYS A 53 13.03 -11.78 6.88
CA LYS A 53 13.29 -12.90 5.96
C LYS A 53 12.73 -12.67 4.57
N ILE A 54 11.75 -11.78 4.41
CA ILE A 54 11.08 -11.51 3.14
C ILE A 54 11.62 -10.21 2.53
N ILE A 55 11.74 -9.15 3.33
CA ILE A 55 12.23 -7.83 2.91
C ILE A 55 13.34 -7.35 3.87
N PRO A 56 14.53 -7.99 3.88
CA PRO A 56 15.67 -7.45 4.61
C PRO A 56 16.09 -6.10 4.02
N LEU A 57 16.59 -5.18 4.85
CA LEU A 57 16.91 -3.81 4.43
C LEU A 57 17.85 -3.72 3.21
N PRO A 58 18.94 -4.51 3.10
CA PRO A 58 19.81 -4.47 1.92
C PRO A 58 19.09 -4.87 0.62
N VAL A 59 18.15 -5.83 0.70
CA VAL A 59 17.34 -6.23 -0.45
C VAL A 59 16.33 -5.14 -0.78
N ASN A 60 15.72 -4.51 0.23
CA ASN A 60 14.81 -3.38 0.03
C ASN A 60 15.51 -2.23 -0.72
N ASP A 61 16.72 -1.88 -0.30
CA ASP A 61 17.53 -0.83 -0.92
C ASP A 61 17.87 -1.18 -2.37
N LEU A 62 18.31 -2.42 -2.63
CA LEU A 62 18.62 -2.91 -3.96
C LEU A 62 17.39 -2.88 -4.88
N MET A 63 16.23 -3.34 -4.40
CA MET A 63 14.98 -3.33 -5.18
C MET A 63 14.60 -1.92 -5.61
N TRP A 64 14.76 -0.93 -4.73
CA TRP A 64 14.56 0.47 -5.11
C TRP A 64 15.60 0.99 -6.08
N GLN A 65 16.88 0.68 -5.86
CA GLN A 65 17.96 1.09 -6.77
C GLN A 65 17.73 0.57 -8.20
N LEU A 66 17.23 -0.65 -8.35
CA LEU A 66 16.93 -1.26 -9.65
C LEU A 66 15.62 -0.74 -10.29
N SER A 67 14.71 -0.19 -9.48
CA SER A 67 13.38 0.23 -9.95
C SER A 67 13.27 1.74 -10.22
N LEU A 68 14.17 2.54 -9.65
CA LEU A 68 14.15 4.00 -9.78
C LEU A 68 14.95 4.47 -10.99
N PRO A 69 14.63 5.66 -11.53
CA PRO A 69 15.46 6.29 -12.56
C PRO A 69 16.90 6.45 -12.10
N GLU A 70 17.84 6.41 -13.05
CA GLU A 70 19.25 6.62 -12.74
C GLU A 70 19.48 7.97 -12.04
N GLY A 71 20.25 7.95 -10.95
CA GLY A 71 20.52 9.13 -10.12
C GLY A 71 19.40 9.53 -9.16
N ALA A 72 18.24 8.89 -9.20
CA ALA A 72 17.17 9.13 -8.23
C ALA A 72 17.46 8.41 -6.89
N ASN A 73 17.13 9.08 -5.79
CA ASN A 73 17.14 8.49 -4.45
C ASN A 73 15.73 8.03 -4.03
N ARG A 74 15.58 7.52 -2.81
CA ARG A 74 14.30 6.97 -2.34
C ARG A 74 13.29 8.03 -1.91
N GLU A 75 13.62 9.31 -1.97
CA GLU A 75 12.64 10.40 -1.90
C GLU A 75 11.97 10.67 -3.26
N HIS A 76 12.35 9.94 -4.32
CA HIS A 76 11.63 9.99 -5.58
C HIS A 76 10.17 9.55 -5.38
N ILE A 77 9.23 10.23 -6.04
CA ILE A 77 7.79 10.02 -5.87
C ILE A 77 7.38 8.55 -6.10
N PHE A 78 8.07 7.81 -6.98
CA PHE A 78 7.80 6.38 -7.21
C PHE A 78 8.08 5.50 -5.98
N CYS A 79 8.99 5.93 -5.11
CA CYS A 79 9.34 5.24 -3.88
C CYS A 79 8.60 5.82 -2.67
N ASN A 80 8.66 7.14 -2.49
CA ASN A 80 8.02 7.84 -1.37
C ASN A 80 6.85 8.73 -1.87
N PRO A 81 5.60 8.29 -1.73
CA PRO A 81 4.42 9.05 -2.16
C PRO A 81 4.10 10.22 -1.22
N THR A 82 4.87 10.39 -0.14
CA THR A 82 4.71 11.48 0.83
C THR A 82 5.81 12.53 0.75
N ALA A 83 6.84 12.31 -0.09
CA ALA A 83 7.98 13.22 -0.23
C ALA A 83 7.60 14.56 -0.87
N LYS A 84 6.58 14.55 -1.73
CA LYS A 84 6.07 15.72 -2.43
C LYS A 84 4.56 15.63 -2.55
N GLU A 85 3.87 16.77 -2.51
CA GLU A 85 2.46 16.80 -2.86
C GLU A 85 2.26 16.42 -4.33
N GLU A 86 1.36 15.46 -4.55
CA GLU A 86 0.95 15.04 -5.88
C GLU A 86 -0.49 15.49 -6.13
N GLU A 87 -0.72 16.12 -7.29
CA GLU A 87 -2.06 16.54 -7.72
C GLU A 87 -2.94 15.34 -8.05
N GLY A 88 -4.25 15.46 -7.83
CA GLY A 88 -5.23 14.44 -8.19
C GLY A 88 -5.38 13.31 -7.16
N VAL A 89 -4.65 13.35 -6.04
CA VAL A 89 -4.84 12.40 -4.94
C VAL A 89 -6.27 12.45 -4.40
N GLU A 90 -6.84 13.64 -4.24
CA GLU A 90 -8.22 13.86 -3.80
C GLU A 90 -9.28 13.30 -4.77
N ARG A 91 -8.90 13.00 -6.02
CA ARG A 91 -9.77 12.41 -7.04
C ARG A 91 -9.73 10.88 -7.03
N LEU A 92 -8.87 10.27 -6.23
CA LEU A 92 -8.82 8.82 -6.09
C LEU A 92 -10.14 8.28 -5.51
N PRO A 93 -10.59 7.10 -5.97
CA PRO A 93 -11.78 6.46 -5.41
C PRO A 93 -11.52 6.00 -3.96
N ARG A 94 -12.54 5.40 -3.33
CA ARG A 94 -12.33 4.74 -2.04
C ARG A 94 -11.18 3.74 -2.11
N CYS A 95 -10.35 3.69 -1.07
CA CYS A 95 -9.14 2.87 -1.03
C CYS A 95 -9.21 1.86 0.11
N LEU A 96 -8.87 0.60 -0.16
CA LEU A 96 -8.50 -0.39 0.85
C LEU A 96 -6.98 -0.41 0.95
N ILE A 97 -6.44 -0.28 2.16
CA ILE A 97 -5.03 -0.56 2.45
C ILE A 97 -5.00 -1.70 3.45
N ARG A 98 -4.42 -2.81 3.03
CA ARG A 98 -4.22 -4.00 3.86
C ARG A 98 -2.75 -4.15 4.21
N GLY A 99 -2.44 -4.53 5.44
CA GLY A 99 -1.07 -4.61 5.94
C GLY A 99 -0.96 -5.49 7.18
N TYR A 100 0.28 -5.77 7.60
CA TYR A 100 0.56 -6.54 8.81
C TYR A 100 1.64 -5.87 9.65
N VAL A 101 1.57 -5.97 10.98
CA VAL A 101 2.55 -5.35 11.87
C VAL A 101 3.95 -5.98 11.76
N GLY A 102 4.03 -7.26 11.38
CA GLY A 102 5.29 -7.95 11.05
C GLY A 102 5.81 -7.71 9.63
N ASP A 103 5.27 -6.74 8.89
CA ASP A 103 5.81 -6.28 7.61
C ASP A 103 6.78 -5.10 7.84
N PRO A 104 8.05 -5.15 7.37
CA PRO A 104 8.98 -4.02 7.45
C PRO A 104 8.42 -2.71 6.90
N LEU A 105 7.49 -2.75 5.94
CA LEU A 105 6.92 -1.59 5.27
C LEU A 105 5.65 -1.04 5.95
N ILE A 106 5.21 -1.60 7.08
CA ILE A 106 3.93 -1.24 7.71
C ILE A 106 3.81 0.25 8.03
N ASP A 107 4.89 0.92 8.46
CA ASP A 107 4.81 2.35 8.74
C ASP A 107 4.69 3.18 7.46
N ARG A 108 5.25 2.72 6.34
CA ARG A 108 5.04 3.34 5.02
C ARG A 108 3.58 3.20 4.58
N GLN A 109 2.98 2.04 4.82
CA GLN A 109 1.57 1.77 4.53
C GLN A 109 0.65 2.68 5.38
N ARG A 110 0.96 2.84 6.67
CA ARG A 110 0.26 3.78 7.56
C ARG A 110 0.45 5.25 7.15
N GLN A 111 1.65 5.63 6.71
CA GLN A 111 1.93 6.98 6.21
C GLN A 111 1.09 7.29 4.97
N LEU A 112 1.01 6.36 4.02
CA LEU A 112 0.15 6.47 2.85
C LEU A 112 -1.32 6.65 3.26
N ALA A 113 -1.83 5.79 4.15
CA ALA A 113 -3.21 5.87 4.61
C ALA A 113 -3.55 7.24 5.23
N ARG A 114 -2.67 7.75 6.10
CA ARG A 114 -2.81 9.09 6.70
C ARG A 114 -2.80 10.20 5.65
N MET A 115 -1.89 10.13 4.67
CA MET A 115 -1.82 11.11 3.58
C MET A 115 -3.11 11.10 2.75
N LEU A 116 -3.59 9.93 2.33
CA LEU A 116 -4.83 9.78 1.55
C LEU A 116 -6.04 10.32 2.32
N LYS A 117 -6.18 9.98 3.60
CA LYS A 117 -7.25 10.50 4.48
C LYS A 117 -7.18 12.03 4.60
N LYS A 118 -5.98 12.60 4.78
CA LYS A 118 -5.77 14.06 4.84
C LYS A 118 -6.18 14.76 3.54
N ARG A 119 -6.05 14.07 2.39
CA ARG A 119 -6.48 14.55 1.08
C ARG A 119 -7.97 14.27 0.76
N GLY A 120 -8.75 13.78 1.73
CA GLY A 120 -10.19 13.56 1.58
C GLY A 120 -10.58 12.21 0.96
N VAL A 121 -9.63 11.32 0.71
CA VAL A 121 -9.92 9.98 0.17
C VAL A 121 -10.53 9.11 1.26
N LYS A 122 -11.61 8.38 0.94
CA LYS A 122 -12.21 7.40 1.85
C LYS A 122 -11.31 6.16 1.93
N VAL A 123 -10.62 5.97 3.06
CA VAL A 123 -9.69 4.85 3.26
C VAL A 123 -10.24 3.85 4.28
N VAL A 124 -10.30 2.59 3.89
CA VAL A 124 -10.48 1.43 4.78
C VAL A 124 -9.08 0.88 5.08
N GLU A 125 -8.67 0.93 6.34
CA GLU A 125 -7.40 0.35 6.79
C GLU A 125 -7.65 -1.00 7.43
N LEU A 126 -6.92 -2.02 6.97
CA LEU A 126 -6.99 -3.37 7.47
C LEU A 126 -5.56 -3.80 7.82
N LEU A 127 -5.13 -3.38 9.01
CA LEU A 127 -3.77 -3.62 9.50
C LEU A 127 -3.85 -4.66 10.61
N GLU A 128 -3.41 -5.89 10.32
CA GLU A 128 -3.47 -7.01 11.24
C GLU A 128 -2.18 -7.12 12.08
N GLU A 129 -2.31 -7.42 13.37
CA GLU A 129 -1.14 -7.65 14.24
C GLU A 129 -0.35 -8.90 13.83
N GLU A 130 -1.05 -9.99 13.50
CA GLU A 130 -0.43 -11.26 13.15
C GLU A 130 -0.26 -11.47 11.64
N GLY A 131 0.99 -11.41 11.18
CA GLY A 131 1.40 -11.76 9.83
C GLY A 131 2.71 -11.08 9.44
N HIS A 132 3.12 -11.27 8.19
CA HIS A 132 4.32 -10.66 7.63
C HIS A 132 4.09 -10.31 6.15
N HIS A 133 5.10 -9.75 5.49
CA HIS A 133 5.01 -9.46 4.06
C HIS A 133 4.63 -10.71 3.25
N ALA A 134 3.60 -10.60 2.40
CA ALA A 134 3.08 -11.65 1.52
C ALA A 134 2.64 -12.96 2.21
N VAL A 135 2.22 -12.90 3.49
CA VAL A 135 1.86 -14.09 4.29
C VAL A 135 0.77 -14.96 3.64
N GLU A 136 -0.14 -14.37 2.85
CA GLU A 136 -1.19 -15.08 2.10
C GLU A 136 -0.63 -16.07 1.06
N LEU A 137 0.62 -15.91 0.62
CA LEU A 137 1.25 -16.85 -0.30
C LEU A 137 1.70 -18.15 0.41
N PHE A 138 1.78 -18.13 1.73
CA PHE A 138 2.31 -19.23 2.54
C PHE A 138 1.26 -19.88 3.45
N LYS A 139 0.18 -19.15 3.78
CA LYS A 139 -0.84 -19.57 4.74
C LYS A 139 -2.23 -19.56 4.09
N PRO A 140 -2.83 -20.73 3.82
CA PRO A 140 -4.15 -20.82 3.19
C PRO A 140 -5.25 -20.06 3.93
N GLU A 141 -5.20 -20.02 5.26
CA GLU A 141 -6.12 -19.25 6.09
C GLU A 141 -6.00 -17.74 5.85
N LYS A 142 -4.78 -17.20 5.70
CA LYS A 142 -4.57 -15.79 5.37
C LYS A 142 -4.96 -15.47 3.92
N ALA A 143 -4.84 -16.43 3.01
CA ALA A 143 -5.37 -16.29 1.65
C ALA A 143 -6.91 -16.24 1.63
N ALA A 144 -7.56 -17.08 2.44
CA ALA A 144 -9.01 -17.05 2.60
C ALA A 144 -9.47 -15.70 3.19
N ASP A 145 -8.84 -15.24 4.27
CA ASP A 145 -9.13 -13.92 4.86
C ASP A 145 -9.00 -12.80 3.82
N PHE A 146 -7.93 -12.84 3.01
CA PHE A 146 -7.72 -11.87 1.95
C PHE A 146 -8.87 -11.86 0.92
N VAL A 147 -9.32 -13.03 0.47
CA VAL A 147 -10.47 -13.14 -0.46
C VAL A 147 -11.74 -12.57 0.17
N GLU A 148 -11.98 -12.84 1.46
CA GLU A 148 -13.15 -12.30 2.17
C GLU A 148 -13.09 -10.76 2.28
N HIS A 149 -11.92 -10.20 2.58
CA HIS A 149 -11.71 -8.75 2.61
C HIS A 149 -11.90 -8.10 1.24
N VAL A 150 -11.40 -8.73 0.18
CA VAL A 150 -11.63 -8.31 -1.21
C VAL A 150 -13.13 -8.29 -1.52
N ARG A 151 -13.84 -9.38 -1.22
CA ARG A 151 -15.29 -9.50 -1.45
C ARG A 151 -16.05 -8.43 -0.67
N GLY A 152 -15.75 -8.25 0.62
CA GLY A 152 -16.38 -7.24 1.46
C GLY A 152 -16.20 -5.83 0.91
N PHE A 153 -14.97 -5.49 0.52
CA PHE A 153 -14.69 -4.18 -0.08
C PHE A 153 -15.37 -3.99 -1.44
N VAL A 154 -15.40 -5.00 -2.32
CA VAL A 154 -16.04 -4.89 -3.65
C VAL A 154 -17.55 -4.75 -3.51
N CYS A 155 -18.19 -5.61 -2.72
CA CYS A 155 -19.65 -5.64 -2.55
C CYS A 155 -20.18 -4.48 -1.68
N GLY A 156 -19.31 -3.69 -1.05
CA GLY A 156 -19.73 -2.58 -0.18
C GLY A 156 -20.39 -3.05 1.11
N LEU A 157 -20.10 -4.29 1.55
CA LEU A 157 -20.58 -4.81 2.82
C LEU A 157 -19.83 -4.09 3.94
N ALA A 158 -20.55 -3.34 4.76
CA ALA A 158 -20.02 -2.75 5.99
C ALA A 158 -19.64 -3.91 6.93
N GLY A 159 -18.34 -4.19 7.09
CA GLY A 159 -17.94 -5.37 7.86
C GLY A 159 -16.46 -5.68 7.98
N VAL A 160 -15.54 -4.74 7.73
CA VAL A 160 -14.15 -4.95 8.11
C VAL A 160 -13.62 -3.69 8.80
N GLY A 161 -13.81 -3.64 10.13
CA GLY A 161 -13.17 -2.64 10.98
C GLY A 161 -14.08 -1.70 11.78
N GLU A 162 -15.21 -2.16 12.32
CA GLU A 162 -15.63 -1.65 13.64
C GLU A 162 -15.08 -2.61 14.69
N HIS A 163 -14.07 -2.11 15.43
CA HIS A 163 -13.51 -2.70 16.65
C HIS A 163 -12.90 -4.12 16.58
N LYS A 164 -11.57 -4.16 16.42
CA LYS A 164 -10.70 -4.88 17.38
C LYS A 164 -9.45 -4.02 17.62
N LEU A 165 -9.48 -3.31 18.74
CA LEU A 165 -8.29 -2.80 19.44
C LEU A 165 -7.59 -3.97 20.12
#